data_AF-A0A3B0PHU1-F1
#
_entry.id   AF-A0A3B0PHU1-F1
#
_cell.length_a   1.000
_cell.length_b   1.000
_cell.length_c   1.000
_cell.angle_alpha   90.00
_cell.angle_beta   90.00
_cell.angle_gamma   90.00
#
_symmetry.space_group_name_H-M   'P 1'
#
loop_
_entity.id
_entity.type
_entity.pdbx_description
1 polymer ?
#
loop_
_entity_poly.entity_id
_entity_poly.type
_entity_poly.pdbx_seq_one_letter_code
_entity_poly.pdbx_strand_id
1 'polypeptide(L)'
;MVEYIADKVQIMHLGKIVESGKTEKVYTSPLHPYTNTLFQSIPKISNANEKFQEISFDTKYLEEQKFPNATFLKEVEDNHYLFGTESQINKW
;
A
#
# COMPACT_ATOMS: atom_id res chain seq x y z
N MET A 1 14.30 -1.97 8.17
CA MET A 1 14.30 -2.90 9.33
C MET A 1 13.25 -3.98 9.14
N VAL A 2 11.96 -3.66 8.93
CA VAL A 2 10.90 -4.65 8.69
C VAL A 2 11.22 -5.60 7.52
N GLU A 3 11.74 -5.06 6.42
CA GLU A 3 12.17 -5.84 5.24
C GLU A 3 13.11 -7.02 5.55
N TYR A 4 13.96 -6.87 6.57
CA TYR A 4 15.01 -7.85 6.91
C TYR A 4 14.63 -8.81 8.03
N ILE A 5 13.47 -8.62 8.67
CA ILE A 5 13.06 -9.39 9.86
C ILE A 5 11.76 -10.17 9.67
N ALA A 6 10.97 -9.83 8.64
CA ALA A 6 9.65 -10.39 8.43
C ALA A 6 9.58 -11.11 7.08
N ASP A 7 9.05 -12.33 7.06
CA ASP A 7 8.80 -13.08 5.82
C ASP A 7 7.57 -12.55 5.06
N LYS A 8 6.59 -12.02 5.81
CA LYS A 8 5.34 -11.46 5.29
C LYS A 8 5.04 -10.12 5.96
N VAL A 9 4.40 -9.23 5.21
CA VAL A 9 3.98 -7.91 5.68
C VAL A 9 2.50 -7.68 5.36
N GLN A 10 1.84 -6.92 6.23
CA GLN A 10 0.49 -6.41 6.02
C GLN A 10 0.51 -4.91 6.28
N ILE A 11 -0.05 -4.15 5.34
CA ILE A 11 -0.16 -2.70 5.40
C ILE A 11 -1.58 -2.35 5.77
N MET A 12 -1.75 -1.55 6.82
CA MET A 12 -3.06 -1.14 7.32
C MET A 12 -3.27 0.36 7.09
N HIS A 13 -4.46 0.73 6.64
CA HIS A 13 -4.92 2.11 6.59
C HIS A 13 -6.37 2.19 7.05
N LEU A 14 -6.68 3.11 7.97
CA LEU A 14 -8.02 3.33 8.53
C LEU A 14 -8.70 2.04 9.01
N GLY A 15 -7.95 1.18 9.70
CA GLY A 15 -8.46 -0.07 10.28
C GLY A 15 -8.68 -1.21 9.27
N LYS A 16 -8.23 -1.06 8.01
CA LYS A 16 -8.32 -2.10 6.98
C LYS A 16 -6.94 -2.52 6.51
N ILE A 17 -6.71 -3.83 6.35
CA ILE A 17 -5.52 -4.34 5.66
C ILE A 17 -5.69 -4.03 4.17
N VAL A 18 -4.94 -3.06 3.67
CA VAL A 18 -5.06 -2.57 2.30
C VAL A 18 -4.22 -3.38 1.31
N GLU A 19 -3.11 -3.93 1.78
CA GLU A 19 -2.17 -4.72 1.00
C GLU A 19 -1.44 -5.71 1.91
N SER A 20 -1.22 -6.92 1.44
CA SER A 20 -0.45 -7.93 2.18
C SER A 20 0.23 -8.91 1.26
N GLY A 21 1.35 -9.48 1.68
CA GLY A 21 2.05 -10.48 0.88
C GLY A 21 3.43 -10.82 1.45
N LYS A 22 4.25 -11.48 0.62
CA LYS A 22 5.68 -11.65 0.93
C LYS A 22 6.33 -10.28 1.04
N THR A 23 7.18 -10.11 2.05
CA THR A 23 7.84 -8.82 2.31
C THR A 23 8.59 -8.30 1.09
N GLU A 24 9.38 -9.15 0.45
CA GLU A 24 10.12 -8.80 -0.78
C GLU A 24 9.19 -8.27 -1.89
N LYS A 25 8.05 -8.92 -2.13
CA LYS A 25 7.09 -8.54 -3.18
C LYS A 25 6.42 -7.20 -2.88
N VAL A 26 5.92 -7.03 -1.66
CA VAL A 26 5.29 -5.77 -1.25
C VAL A 26 6.28 -4.62 -1.32
N TYR A 27 7.53 -4.81 -0.91
CA TYR A 27 8.58 -3.77 -0.97
C TYR A 27 9.04 -3.43 -2.39
N THR A 28 9.16 -4.43 -3.27
CA THR A 28 9.67 -4.23 -4.65
C THR A 28 8.60 -3.78 -5.63
N SER A 29 7.36 -4.22 -5.44
CA SER A 29 6.22 -3.87 -6.30
C SER A 29 4.98 -3.58 -5.45
N PRO A 30 4.97 -2.49 -4.65
CA PRO A 30 3.78 -2.06 -3.92
C PRO A 30 2.70 -1.62 -4.92
N LEU A 31 1.49 -2.15 -4.77
CA LEU A 31 0.40 -1.87 -5.72
C LEU A 31 -0.60 -0.87 -5.15
N HIS A 32 -0.94 -0.97 -3.85
CA HIS A 32 -1.94 -0.08 -3.28
C HIS A 32 -1.38 1.36 -3.21
N PRO A 33 -2.14 2.40 -3.61
CA PRO A 33 -1.67 3.78 -3.61
C PRO A 33 -1.13 4.25 -2.26
N TYR A 34 -1.78 3.83 -1.18
CA TYR A 34 -1.31 4.11 0.18
C TYR A 34 0.06 3.49 0.48
N THR A 35 0.29 2.24 0.09
CA THR A 35 1.57 1.55 0.32
C THR A 35 2.69 2.25 -0.45
N ASN A 36 2.43 2.65 -1.70
CA ASN A 36 3.34 3.44 -2.50
C ASN A 36 3.75 4.74 -1.79
N THR A 37 2.78 5.50 -1.29
CA THR A 37 3.03 6.74 -0.56
C THR A 37 3.77 6.51 0.77
N LEU A 38 3.41 5.44 1.50
CA LEU A 38 4.08 5.05 2.74
C LEU A 38 5.57 4.78 2.50
N PHE A 39 5.91 4.06 1.42
CA PHE A 39 7.31 3.78 1.09
C PHE A 39 8.07 4.99 0.55
N GLN A 40 7.40 5.90 -0.16
CA GLN A 40 8.00 7.19 -0.53
C GLN A 40 8.37 8.03 0.70
N SER A 41 7.65 7.84 1.81
CA SER A 41 7.91 8.53 3.08
C SER A 41 9.13 7.98 3.84
N ILE A 42 9.74 6.87 3.39
CA ILE A 42 10.91 6.28 4.04
C ILE A 42 12.13 7.18 3.79
N PRO A 43 12.81 7.68 4.85
CA PRO A 43 14.05 8.43 4.70
C PRO A 43 15.14 7.61 4.02
N LYS A 44 15.84 8.22 3.08
CA LYS A 44 16.98 7.65 2.34
C LYS A 44 18.24 8.40 2.72
N ILE A 45 19.39 7.75 2.62
CA ILE A 45 20.68 8.43 2.85
C ILE A 45 20.83 9.63 1.89
N SER A 46 20.32 9.50 0.66
CA SER A 46 20.35 10.55 -0.36
C SER A 46 19.59 11.82 0.02
N ASN A 47 18.58 11.75 0.89
CA ASN A 47 17.79 12.92 1.32
C ASN A 47 17.96 13.23 2.82
N ALA A 48 19.04 12.75 3.44
CA ALA A 48 19.29 12.92 4.87
C ALA A 48 19.44 14.39 5.32
N ASN A 49 19.85 15.28 4.41
CA ASN A 49 19.98 16.73 4.67
C ASN A 49 18.77 17.54 4.20
N GLU A 50 17.77 16.89 3.59
CA GLU A 50 16.54 17.56 3.18
C GLU A 50 15.58 17.65 4.37
N LYS A 51 14.92 18.80 4.54
CA LYS A 51 13.86 18.92 5.55
C LYS A 51 12.72 17.99 5.16
N PHE A 52 12.16 17.30 6.15
CA PHE A 52 10.98 16.47 5.97
C PHE A 52 9.88 17.27 5.25
N GLN A 53 9.38 16.71 4.14
CA GLN A 53 8.21 17.22 3.45
C GLN A 53 7.04 16.34 3.82
N GLU A 54 5.95 16.97 4.27
CA GLU A 54 4.70 16.25 4.49
C GLU A 54 4.22 15.69 3.15
N ILE A 55 4.12 14.36 3.07
CA ILE A 55 3.50 13.71 1.94
C ILE A 55 2.01 13.62 2.25
N SER A 56 1.24 14.56 1.71
CA SER A 56 -0.22 14.52 1.75
C SER A 56 -0.70 13.36 0.89
N PHE A 57 -1.02 12.23 1.54
CA PHE A 57 -1.68 11.13 0.87
C PHE A 57 -3.14 11.48 0.62
N ASP A 58 -3.49 11.59 -0.65
CA ASP A 58 -4.87 11.85 -1.03
C ASP A 58 -5.73 10.59 -0.81
N THR A 59 -6.71 10.70 0.08
CA THR A 59 -7.68 9.63 0.36
C THR A 59 -8.72 9.44 -0.74
N LYS A 60 -8.56 10.07 -1.91
CA LYS A 60 -9.36 9.89 -3.13
C LYS A 60 -9.77 8.45 -3.43
N TYR A 61 -8.92 7.46 -3.15
CA TYR A 61 -9.26 6.06 -3.38
C TYR A 61 -10.45 5.56 -2.53
N LEU A 62 -10.75 6.20 -1.39
CA LEU A 62 -11.92 5.88 -0.57
C LEU A 62 -13.24 6.29 -1.23
N GLU A 63 -13.22 7.27 -2.13
CA GLU A 63 -14.42 7.75 -2.82
C GLU A 63 -15.05 6.63 -3.67
N GLU A 64 -14.21 5.82 -4.31
CA GLU A 64 -14.65 4.66 -5.10
C GLU A 64 -15.15 3.51 -4.22
N GLN A 65 -14.89 3.50 -2.91
CA GLN A 65 -15.33 2.44 -1.98
C GLN A 65 -16.69 2.71 -1.33
N LYS A 66 -17.35 3.81 -1.69
CA LYS A 66 -18.68 4.15 -1.22
C LYS A 66 -19.73 3.28 -1.91
N PHE A 67 -20.84 3.02 -1.23
CA PHE A 67 -22.00 2.35 -1.82
C PHE A 67 -22.39 3.03 -3.15
N PRO A 68 -22.63 2.29 -4.24
CA PRO A 68 -22.89 0.84 -4.30
C PRO A 68 -21.66 -0.06 -4.52
N ASN A 69 -20.44 0.49 -4.53
CA ASN A 69 -19.25 -0.27 -4.88
C ASN A 69 -18.81 -1.18 -3.72
N ALA A 70 -18.86 -2.49 -3.95
CA ALA A 70 -18.39 -3.47 -2.98
C ALA A 70 -16.86 -3.52 -2.97
N THR A 71 -16.28 -3.56 -1.77
CA THR A 71 -14.85 -3.80 -1.57
C THR A 71 -14.63 -5.25 -1.14
N PHE A 72 -13.53 -5.83 -1.58
CA PHE A 72 -13.16 -7.19 -1.24
C PHE A 72 -11.64 -7.33 -1.22
N LEU A 73 -11.19 -8.43 -0.62
CA LEU A 73 -9.78 -8.84 -0.67
C LEU A 73 -9.60 -9.72 -1.92
N LYS A 74 -8.67 -9.34 -2.79
CA LYS A 74 -8.33 -10.11 -4.00
C LYS A 74 -6.86 -10.47 -3.98
N GLU A 75 -6.56 -11.72 -4.29
CA GLU A 75 -5.20 -12.15 -4.61
C GLU A 75 -4.85 -11.70 -6.03
N VAL A 76 -3.74 -10.98 -6.18
CA VAL A 76 -3.27 -10.47 -7.47
C VAL A 76 -2.12 -11.30 -8.04
N GLU A 77 -1.19 -11.76 -7.19
CA GLU A 77 -0.05 -12.60 -7.60
C GLU A 77 0.58 -13.29 -6.37
N ASP A 78 0.96 -14.56 -6.43
CA ASP A 78 1.85 -15.23 -5.46
C ASP A 78 1.57 -14.95 -3.95
N ASN A 79 0.32 -15.07 -3.49
CA ASN A 79 -0.11 -14.70 -2.13
C ASN A 79 0.06 -13.21 -1.78
N HIS A 80 -0.01 -12.33 -2.77
CA HIS A 80 -0.11 -10.88 -2.63
C HIS A 80 -1.58 -10.50 -2.77
N TYR A 81 -2.13 -9.86 -1.76
CA TYR A 81 -3.53 -9.51 -1.66
C TYR A 81 -3.72 -8.00 -1.59
N LEU A 82 -4.74 -7.50 -2.27
CA LEU A 82 -5.18 -6.11 -2.24
C LEU A 82 -6.63 -6.01 -1.78
N PHE A 83 -6.90 -5.00 -0.96
CA PHE A 83 -8.26 -4.63 -0.58
C PHE A 83 -8.72 -3.44 -1.41
N GLY A 84 -9.80 -3.61 -2.14
CA GLY A 84 -10.35 -2.56 -2.99
C GLY A 84 -11.59 -3.01 -3.74
N THR A 85 -12.09 -2.16 -4.62
CA THR A 85 -13.09 -2.55 -5.60
C THR A 85 -12.42 -3.25 -6.79
N GLU A 86 -13.20 -3.94 -7.62
CA GLU A 86 -12.67 -4.58 -8.83
C GLU A 86 -11.98 -3.58 -9.77
N SER A 87 -12.61 -2.43 -9.98
CA SER A 87 -12.06 -1.34 -10.81
C SER A 87 -10.72 -0.84 -10.26
N GLN A 88 -10.61 -0.69 -8.94
CA GLN A 88 -9.37 -0.25 -8.30
C GLN A 88 -8.24 -1.27 -8.48
N ILE A 89 -8.51 -2.53 -8.20
CA ILE A 89 -7.50 -3.58 -8.28
C ILE A 89 -7.04 -3.81 -9.71
N ASN A 90 -7.89 -3.63 -10.71
CA ASN A 90 -7.49 -3.72 -12.11
C ASN A 90 -6.70 -2.48 -12.60
N LYS A 91 -6.76 -1.37 -11.86
CA LYS A 91 -6.06 -0.12 -12.16
C LYS A 91 -4.67 -0.06 -11.51
N TRP A 92 -4.50 -0.70 -10.37
CA TRP A 92 -3.25 -0.78 -9.61
C TRP A 92 -2.40 -1.95 -10.11
#